data_AF-M4Z8S0-F1
#
_entry.id   AF-M4Z8S0-F1
#
_cell.length_a   1.000
_cell.length_b   1.000
_cell.length_c   1.000
_cell.angle_alpha   90.00
_cell.angle_beta   90.00
_cell.angle_gamma   90.00
#
_symmetry.space_group_name_H-M   'P 1'
#
loop_
_entity.id
_entity.type
_entity.pdbx_description
1 polymer ?
#
loop_
_entity_poly.entity_id
_entity_poly.type
_entity_poly.pdbx_seq_one_letter_code
_entity_poly.pdbx_strand_id
1 'polypeptide(L)'
;MSDVAFTELKRVFSSLLAVRTASQNFAATLADRAFDLFEANIEAQAAHLPALACAKGCPSCCALRVTATAPEIFLLARYIRQIDERMPATALGSLSRRVKLANRATRGLNETERMKLRQPCPFVVRGGCIIHPARPLACRGHASFDRRACALAMAGRDVDVPLSAPHVALRALVQDALRAALDQAGLASDLYELNHGLALALDDPERERNWRDGQDSLAPARIAPAAAAQTDAVLWSRAAADADTIRDEA
;
A
#
# COMPACT_ATOMS: atom_id res chain seq x y z
N MET A 1 20.84 5.09 13.38
CA MET A 1 20.55 3.72 12.88
C MET A 1 19.67 3.70 11.62
N SER A 2 18.79 4.67 11.38
CA SER A 2 17.91 4.70 10.18
C SER A 2 18.66 4.74 8.85
N ASP A 3 19.75 5.50 8.77
CA ASP A 3 20.42 5.77 7.49
C ASP A 3 21.18 4.57 6.92
N VAL A 4 21.75 3.73 7.80
CA VAL A 4 22.41 2.49 7.39
C VAL A 4 21.39 1.50 6.85
N ALA A 5 20.28 1.29 7.57
CA ALA A 5 19.21 0.39 7.13
C ALA A 5 18.58 0.85 5.81
N PHE A 6 18.32 2.15 5.67
CA PHE A 6 17.84 2.74 4.42
C PHE A 6 18.82 2.50 3.26
N THR A 7 20.11 2.76 3.48
CA THR A 7 21.15 2.58 2.47
C THR A 7 21.24 1.12 2.01
N GLU A 8 21.19 0.17 2.94
CA GLU A 8 21.22 -1.26 2.62
C GLU A 8 19.96 -1.71 1.85
N LEU A 9 18.77 -1.27 2.28
CA LEU A 9 17.52 -1.57 1.56
C LEU A 9 17.53 -0.98 0.15
N LYS A 10 17.97 0.27 0.02
CA LYS A 10 18.12 0.93 -1.29
C LYS A 10 19.10 0.15 -2.16
N ARG A 11 20.23 -0.29 -1.62
CA ARG A 11 21.22 -1.12 -2.33
C ARG A 11 20.61 -2.43 -2.83
N VAL A 12 19.81 -3.11 -2.02
CA VAL A 12 19.09 -4.33 -2.42
C VAL A 12 18.19 -4.06 -3.64
N PHE A 13 17.39 -2.99 -3.62
CA PHE A 13 16.53 -2.65 -4.75
C PHE A 13 17.35 -2.20 -5.98
N SER A 14 18.41 -1.42 -5.79
CA SER A 14 19.31 -1.02 -6.89
C SER A 14 19.97 -2.22 -7.56
N SER A 15 20.35 -3.25 -6.81
CA SER A 15 20.87 -4.51 -7.38
C SER A 15 19.83 -5.24 -8.22
N LEU A 16 18.56 -5.27 -7.79
CA LEU A 16 17.46 -5.83 -8.61
C LEU A 16 17.23 -5.00 -9.88
N LEU A 17 17.29 -3.67 -9.77
CA LEU A 17 17.14 -2.74 -10.90
C LEU A 17 18.29 -2.87 -11.92
N ALA A 18 19.50 -3.20 -11.49
CA ALA A 18 20.65 -3.37 -12.39
C ALA A 18 20.47 -4.52 -13.39
N VAL A 19 19.67 -5.53 -13.07
CA VAL A 19 19.40 -6.70 -13.92
C VAL A 19 18.03 -6.62 -14.62
N ARG A 20 17.39 -5.43 -14.64
CA ARG A 20 16.00 -5.23 -15.10
C ARG A 20 15.69 -5.66 -16.53
N THR A 21 16.68 -5.63 -17.43
CA THR A 21 16.50 -5.93 -18.85
C THR A 21 16.19 -7.40 -19.14
N ALA A 22 16.36 -8.29 -18.14
CA ALA A 22 16.20 -9.73 -18.32
C ALA A 22 14.80 -10.29 -18.01
N SER A 23 13.87 -9.52 -17.40
CA SER A 23 12.62 -10.08 -16.86
C SER A 23 11.35 -9.33 -17.23
N GLN A 24 10.37 -10.06 -17.77
CA GLN A 24 8.99 -9.56 -17.95
C GLN A 24 8.22 -9.46 -16.63
N ASN A 25 8.74 -10.03 -15.54
CA ASN A 25 8.12 -10.03 -14.21
C ASN A 25 8.77 -9.01 -13.28
N PHE A 26 9.48 -8.04 -13.84
CA PHE A 26 10.33 -7.12 -13.09
C PHE A 26 9.59 -6.34 -11.99
N ALA A 27 8.40 -5.81 -12.29
CA ALA A 27 7.58 -5.09 -11.31
C ALA A 27 7.15 -6.01 -10.15
N ALA A 28 6.75 -7.25 -10.46
CA ALA A 28 6.39 -8.25 -9.46
C ALA A 28 7.57 -8.57 -8.54
N THR A 29 8.77 -8.80 -9.10
CA THR A 29 9.97 -9.09 -8.30
C THR A 29 10.32 -7.97 -7.32
N LEU A 30 10.19 -6.71 -7.72
CA LEU A 30 10.43 -5.57 -6.83
C LEU A 30 9.40 -5.49 -5.69
N ALA A 31 8.11 -5.65 -6.02
CA ALA A 31 7.04 -5.60 -5.05
C ALA A 31 7.10 -6.78 -4.07
N ASP A 32 7.30 -8.00 -4.57
CA ASP A 32 7.48 -9.20 -3.74
C ASP A 32 8.68 -9.03 -2.81
N ARG A 33 9.82 -8.54 -3.32
CA ARG A 33 10.98 -8.27 -2.48
C ARG A 33 10.69 -7.25 -1.38
N ALA A 34 9.92 -6.20 -1.69
CA ALA A 34 9.54 -5.20 -0.69
C ALA A 34 8.62 -5.80 0.38
N PHE A 35 7.68 -6.67 -0.01
CA PHE A 35 6.83 -7.39 0.93
C PHE A 35 7.65 -8.34 1.81
N ASP A 36 8.55 -9.13 1.23
CA ASP A 36 9.42 -10.06 1.96
C ASP A 36 10.30 -9.31 2.98
N LEU A 37 10.87 -8.17 2.58
CA LEU A 37 11.67 -7.34 3.48
C LEU A 37 10.84 -6.79 4.64
N PHE A 38 9.58 -6.42 4.41
CA PHE A 38 8.68 -6.00 5.48
C PHE A 38 8.37 -7.17 6.44
N GLU A 39 7.88 -8.29 5.90
CA GLU A 39 7.44 -9.45 6.70
C GLU A 39 8.61 -10.09 7.47
N ALA A 40 9.80 -10.17 6.87
CA ALA A 40 10.98 -10.75 7.53
C ALA A 40 11.52 -9.93 8.71
N ASN A 41 11.17 -8.63 8.79
CA ASN A 41 11.73 -7.73 9.80
C ASN A 41 10.70 -7.28 10.84
N ILE A 42 9.40 -7.34 10.53
CA ILE A 42 8.38 -6.73 11.39
C ILE A 42 8.22 -7.46 12.73
N GLU A 43 8.33 -8.79 12.73
CA GLU A 43 8.18 -9.59 13.96
C GLU A 43 9.25 -9.19 14.99
N ALA A 44 10.52 -9.12 14.58
CA ALA A 44 11.62 -8.69 15.43
C ALA A 44 11.43 -7.26 15.96
N GLN A 45 10.95 -6.34 15.12
CA GLN A 45 10.76 -4.94 15.52
C GLN A 45 9.55 -4.74 16.45
N ALA A 46 8.54 -5.61 16.37
CA ALA A 46 7.33 -5.55 17.19
C ALA A 46 7.34 -6.54 18.37
N ALA A 47 8.42 -7.30 18.57
CA ALA A 47 8.47 -8.41 19.55
C ALA A 47 8.17 -8.00 21.00
N HIS A 48 8.42 -6.75 21.37
CA HIS A 48 8.20 -6.21 22.71
C HIS A 48 6.81 -5.57 22.89
N LEU A 49 5.99 -5.54 21.84
CA LEU A 49 4.68 -4.89 21.83
C LEU A 49 3.56 -5.91 22.11
N PRO A 50 2.39 -5.45 22.60
CA PRO A 50 1.24 -6.32 22.76
C PRO A 50 0.77 -6.90 21.43
N ALA A 51 -0.02 -7.97 21.49
CA ALA A 51 -0.62 -8.54 20.30
C ALA A 51 -1.52 -7.53 19.57
N LEU A 52 -1.40 -7.48 18.25
CA LEU A 52 -2.26 -6.65 17.41
C LEU A 52 -3.72 -7.10 17.51
N ALA A 53 -4.64 -6.13 17.46
CA ALA A 53 -6.07 -6.42 17.26
C ALA A 53 -6.39 -6.73 15.77
N CYS A 54 -5.46 -6.44 14.87
CA CYS A 54 -5.56 -6.76 13.46
C CYS A 54 -5.48 -8.27 13.23
N ALA A 55 -6.46 -8.81 12.50
CA ALA A 55 -6.45 -10.19 12.03
C ALA A 55 -7.02 -10.27 10.62
N LYS A 56 -6.75 -11.39 9.94
CA LYS A 56 -7.43 -11.73 8.68
C LYS A 56 -8.94 -11.68 8.90
N GLY A 57 -9.64 -10.91 8.07
CA GLY A 57 -11.09 -10.71 8.22
C GLY A 57 -11.52 -9.48 9.04
N CYS A 58 -10.58 -8.59 9.39
CA CYS A 58 -10.91 -7.27 9.92
C CYS A 58 -10.98 -6.24 8.77
N PRO A 59 -12.17 -5.74 8.39
CA PRO A 59 -12.31 -4.77 7.31
C PRO A 59 -12.27 -3.32 7.79
N SER A 60 -11.95 -3.03 9.06
CA SER A 60 -12.07 -1.68 9.63
C SER A 60 -11.33 -0.64 8.79
N CYS A 61 -10.04 -0.83 8.52
CA CYS A 61 -9.25 0.07 7.66
C CYS A 61 -9.56 -0.07 6.16
N CYS A 62 -10.40 -1.02 5.75
CA CYS A 62 -10.68 -1.31 4.34
C CYS A 62 -11.71 -0.36 3.71
N ALA A 63 -11.81 0.89 4.18
CA ALA A 63 -12.46 1.98 3.46
C ALA A 63 -11.57 3.23 3.34
N LEU A 64 -10.35 3.16 3.89
CA LEU A 64 -9.34 4.22 3.76
C LEU A 64 -8.81 4.31 2.34
N ARG A 65 -8.29 5.47 1.97
CA ARG A 65 -7.48 5.58 0.75
C ARG A 65 -6.18 4.78 0.94
N VAL A 66 -5.90 3.93 -0.04
CA VAL A 66 -4.64 3.19 -0.09
C VAL A 66 -3.78 3.77 -1.20
N THR A 67 -2.52 4.02 -0.88
CA THR A 67 -1.48 4.37 -1.86
C THR A 67 -0.54 3.19 -2.07
N ALA A 68 0.01 3.08 -3.26
CA ALA A 68 0.98 2.04 -3.61
C ALA A 68 2.00 2.57 -4.62
N THR A 69 3.17 1.94 -4.67
CA THR A 69 4.17 2.18 -5.71
C THR A 69 3.76 1.53 -7.04
N ALA A 70 4.34 1.96 -8.15
CA ALA A 70 4.07 1.36 -9.47
C ALA A 70 4.33 -0.18 -9.49
N PRO A 71 5.43 -0.71 -8.92
CA PRO A 71 5.63 -2.15 -8.78
C PRO A 71 4.47 -2.89 -8.11
N GLU A 72 3.95 -2.35 -7.00
CA GLU A 72 2.82 -2.95 -6.27
C GLU A 72 1.53 -2.95 -7.11
N ILE A 73 1.26 -1.86 -7.85
CA ILE A 73 0.10 -1.77 -8.75
C ILE A 73 0.18 -2.83 -9.85
N PHE A 74 1.34 -2.98 -10.51
CA PHE A 74 1.49 -3.96 -11.60
C PHE A 74 1.44 -5.41 -11.11
N LEU A 75 2.07 -5.72 -9.96
CA LEU A 75 1.93 -7.02 -9.31
C LEU A 75 0.45 -7.34 -9.04
N LEU A 76 -0.29 -6.41 -8.45
CA LEU A 76 -1.70 -6.60 -8.15
C LEU A 76 -2.58 -6.70 -9.40
N ALA A 77 -2.31 -5.92 -10.45
CA ALA A 77 -3.02 -6.03 -11.71
C ALA A 77 -2.86 -7.43 -12.32
N ARG A 78 -1.65 -8.00 -12.28
CA ARG A 78 -1.39 -9.39 -12.70
C ARG A 78 -2.14 -10.39 -11.83
N TYR A 79 -2.10 -10.22 -10.52
CA TYR A 79 -2.82 -11.09 -9.58
C TYR A 79 -4.34 -11.08 -9.83
N ILE A 80 -4.92 -9.90 -10.09
CA ILE A 80 -6.34 -9.73 -10.41
C ILE A 80 -6.70 -10.41 -11.74
N ARG A 81 -5.88 -10.26 -12.79
CA ARG A 81 -6.11 -10.95 -14.07
C ARG A 81 -6.14 -12.47 -13.89
N GLN A 82 -5.19 -13.02 -13.13
CA GLN A 82 -5.16 -14.46 -12.84
C GLN A 82 -6.39 -14.94 -12.04
N ILE A 83 -6.90 -14.12 -11.11
CA ILE A 83 -8.15 -14.40 -10.41
C ILE A 83 -9.33 -14.41 -11.38
N ASP A 84 -9.43 -13.38 -12.21
CA ASP A 84 -10.53 -13.21 -13.17
C ASP A 84 -10.55 -14.31 -14.25
N GLU A 85 -9.38 -14.78 -14.70
CA GLU A 85 -9.26 -15.92 -15.62
C GLU A 85 -9.73 -17.24 -15.00
N ARG A 86 -9.51 -17.42 -13.70
CA ARG A 86 -9.83 -18.67 -12.98
C ARG A 86 -11.26 -18.70 -12.43
N MET A 87 -11.91 -17.55 -12.29
CA MET A 87 -13.26 -17.45 -11.75
C MET A 87 -14.26 -17.18 -12.88
N PRO A 88 -15.19 -18.10 -13.18
CA PRO A 88 -16.28 -17.79 -14.10
C PRO A 88 -17.07 -16.59 -13.56
N ALA A 89 -17.53 -15.72 -14.46
CA ALA A 89 -18.27 -14.50 -14.13
C ALA A 89 -19.54 -14.84 -13.32
N THR A 90 -19.41 -14.91 -11.98
CA THR A 90 -20.54 -15.08 -11.07
C THR A 90 -21.36 -13.78 -11.03
N ALA A 91 -22.52 -13.82 -10.37
CA ALA A 91 -23.42 -12.68 -10.19
C ALA A 91 -22.74 -11.42 -9.57
N LEU A 92 -21.57 -11.55 -8.93
CA LEU A 92 -20.79 -10.44 -8.36
C LEU A 92 -19.85 -9.73 -9.38
N GLY A 93 -19.71 -10.27 -10.59
CA GLY A 93 -18.79 -9.76 -11.62
C GLY A 93 -17.31 -10.05 -11.34
N SER A 94 -16.45 -9.79 -12.33
CA SER A 94 -15.00 -9.94 -12.21
C SER A 94 -14.41 -8.97 -11.17
N LEU A 95 -13.29 -9.35 -10.55
CA LEU A 95 -12.57 -8.49 -9.61
C LEU A 95 -12.08 -7.20 -10.28
N SER A 96 -11.65 -7.26 -11.54
CA SER A 96 -11.34 -6.08 -12.34
C SER A 96 -12.53 -5.12 -12.44
N ARG A 97 -13.76 -5.62 -12.64
CA ARG A 97 -14.97 -4.78 -12.66
C ARG A 97 -15.21 -4.12 -11.31
N ARG A 98 -15.00 -4.83 -10.21
CA ARG A 98 -15.15 -4.27 -8.85
C ARG A 98 -14.16 -3.14 -8.58
N VAL A 99 -12.90 -3.31 -9.00
CA VAL A 99 -11.88 -2.24 -8.92
C VAL A 99 -12.30 -1.02 -9.73
N LYS A 100 -12.77 -1.21 -10.97
CA LYS A 100 -13.23 -0.10 -11.83
C LYS A 100 -14.44 0.64 -11.24
N LEU A 101 -15.40 -0.07 -10.65
CA LEU A 101 -16.54 0.52 -9.96
C LEU A 101 -16.09 1.29 -8.70
N ALA A 102 -15.18 0.72 -7.92
CA ALA A 102 -14.62 1.41 -6.76
C ALA A 102 -13.88 2.69 -7.15
N ASN A 103 -13.03 2.63 -8.17
CA ASN A 103 -12.36 3.80 -8.72
C ASN A 103 -13.37 4.88 -9.14
N ARG A 104 -14.41 4.54 -9.91
CA ARG A 104 -15.44 5.52 -10.32
C ARG A 104 -16.13 6.20 -9.15
N ALA A 105 -16.35 5.48 -8.05
CA ALA A 105 -17.02 6.02 -6.87
C ALA A 105 -16.09 6.84 -5.96
N THR A 106 -14.79 6.54 -5.91
CA THR A 106 -13.84 7.17 -4.97
C THR A 106 -12.86 8.14 -5.60
N ARG A 107 -12.75 8.18 -6.94
CA ARG A 107 -11.78 9.03 -7.64
C ARG A 107 -12.04 10.51 -7.37
N GLY A 108 -10.98 11.23 -7.01
CA GLY A 108 -11.05 12.66 -6.69
C GLY A 108 -11.52 12.98 -5.27
N LEU A 109 -12.01 11.99 -4.52
CA LEU A 109 -12.43 12.19 -3.13
C LEU A 109 -11.22 12.27 -2.18
N ASN A 110 -11.29 13.18 -1.23
CA ASN A 110 -10.37 13.25 -0.09
C ASN A 110 -10.74 12.22 1.01
N GLU A 111 -9.91 12.12 2.06
CA GLU A 111 -10.11 11.11 3.11
C GLU A 111 -11.45 11.25 3.83
N THR A 112 -11.83 12.48 4.19
CA THR A 112 -13.11 12.77 4.86
C THR A 112 -14.31 12.38 4.01
N GLU A 113 -14.25 12.65 2.70
CA GLU A 113 -15.30 12.25 1.75
C GLU A 113 -15.38 10.73 1.61
N ARG A 114 -14.24 10.03 1.55
CA ARG A 114 -14.20 8.56 1.47
C ARG A 114 -14.71 7.91 2.75
N MET A 115 -14.35 8.45 3.92
CA MET A 115 -14.89 8.01 5.21
C MET A 115 -16.41 8.20 5.29
N LYS A 116 -16.94 9.30 4.76
CA LYS A 116 -18.40 9.52 4.67
C LYS A 116 -19.10 8.56 3.71
N LEU A 117 -18.45 8.25 2.58
CA LEU A 117 -18.99 7.31 1.59
C LEU A 117 -19.11 5.89 2.16
N ARG A 118 -18.24 5.51 3.12
CA ARG A 118 -18.20 4.20 3.78
C ARG A 118 -18.15 3.03 2.79
N GLN A 119 -17.63 3.28 1.59
CA GLN A 119 -17.52 2.25 0.57
C GLN A 119 -16.35 1.31 0.90
N PRO A 120 -16.61 0.00 1.04
CA PRO A 120 -15.53 -0.94 1.29
C PRO A 120 -14.62 -1.07 0.07
N CYS A 121 -13.36 -1.38 0.35
CA CYS A 121 -12.33 -1.71 -0.60
C CYS A 121 -12.81 -2.82 -1.55
N PRO A 122 -12.53 -2.74 -2.87
CA PRO A 122 -13.00 -3.71 -3.86
C PRO A 122 -12.50 -5.14 -3.61
N PHE A 123 -11.53 -5.34 -2.72
CA PHE A 123 -11.00 -6.66 -2.36
C PHE A 123 -11.70 -7.31 -1.16
N VAL A 124 -12.57 -6.60 -0.45
CA VAL A 124 -13.31 -7.19 0.67
C VAL A 124 -14.46 -8.04 0.14
N VAL A 125 -14.46 -9.34 0.45
CA VAL A 125 -15.52 -10.30 0.13
C VAL A 125 -15.86 -11.06 1.39
N ARG A 126 -17.14 -11.06 1.78
CA ARG A 126 -17.62 -11.72 3.01
C ARG A 126 -16.78 -11.36 4.24
N GLY A 127 -16.41 -10.07 4.37
CA GLY A 127 -15.61 -9.55 5.48
C GLY A 127 -14.08 -9.76 5.39
N GLY A 128 -13.59 -10.54 4.42
CA GLY A 128 -12.17 -10.81 4.24
C GLY A 128 -11.56 -10.15 2.99
N CYS A 129 -10.32 -9.70 3.08
CA CYS A 129 -9.57 -9.25 1.90
C CYS A 129 -9.12 -10.47 1.07
N ILE A 130 -9.59 -10.59 -0.16
CA ILE A 130 -9.25 -11.73 -1.04
C ILE A 130 -7.81 -11.67 -1.56
N ILE A 131 -7.22 -10.48 -1.60
CA ILE A 131 -5.80 -10.27 -1.97
C ILE A 131 -4.89 -10.22 -0.74
N HIS A 132 -5.33 -10.73 0.42
CA HIS A 132 -4.58 -10.65 1.68
C HIS A 132 -3.08 -10.97 1.56
N PRO A 133 -2.65 -12.01 0.81
CA PRO A 133 -1.23 -12.33 0.62
C PRO A 133 -0.45 -11.30 -0.22
N ALA A 134 -1.13 -10.55 -1.09
CA ALA A 134 -0.56 -9.56 -1.99
C ALA A 134 -0.91 -8.11 -1.58
N ARG A 135 -1.29 -7.89 -0.33
CA ARG A 135 -1.68 -6.55 0.15
C ARG A 135 -0.50 -5.57 -0.01
N PRO A 136 -0.75 -4.32 -0.46
CA PRO A 136 0.30 -3.30 -0.54
C PRO A 136 0.95 -3.02 0.82
N LEU A 137 2.15 -2.45 0.80
CA LEU A 137 2.87 -2.00 2.00
C LEU A 137 2.02 -1.07 2.87
N ALA A 138 1.20 -0.20 2.25
CA ALA A 138 0.27 0.66 2.98
C ALA A 138 -0.74 -0.13 3.85
N CYS A 139 -1.23 -1.26 3.34
CA CYS A 139 -2.12 -2.15 4.09
C CYS A 139 -1.38 -2.99 5.12
N ARG A 140 -0.12 -3.39 4.86
CA ARG A 140 0.70 -4.18 5.80
C ARG A 140 1.18 -3.35 6.98
N GLY A 141 1.58 -2.10 6.72
CA GLY A 141 2.07 -1.17 7.73
C GLY A 141 0.99 -0.53 8.60
N HIS A 142 -0.29 -0.62 8.22
CA HIS A 142 -1.40 -0.09 9.01
C HIS A 142 -1.94 -1.18 9.96
N ALA A 143 -1.35 -1.25 11.14
CA ALA A 143 -1.68 -2.23 12.18
C ALA A 143 -2.03 -1.53 13.49
N SER A 144 -3.11 -1.97 14.16
CA SER A 144 -3.60 -1.39 15.41
C SER A 144 -3.73 -2.40 16.53
N PHE A 145 -3.60 -1.92 17.77
CA PHE A 145 -3.84 -2.66 19.00
C PHE A 145 -5.30 -2.59 19.49
N ASP A 146 -6.16 -1.78 18.87
CA ASP A 146 -7.56 -1.63 19.29
C ASP A 146 -8.53 -1.59 18.09
N ARG A 147 -9.26 -2.71 17.90
CA ARG A 147 -10.28 -2.85 16.88
C ARG A 147 -11.48 -1.91 17.09
N ARG A 148 -11.86 -1.64 18.34
CA ARG A 148 -12.98 -0.74 18.67
C ARG A 148 -12.62 0.69 18.33
N ALA A 149 -11.41 1.13 18.65
CA ALA A 149 -10.91 2.44 18.25
C ALA A 149 -10.94 2.59 16.73
N CYS A 150 -10.42 1.61 15.98
CA CYS A 150 -10.52 1.63 14.51
C CYS A 150 -11.98 1.76 14.02
N ALA A 151 -12.91 0.99 14.59
CA ALA A 151 -14.32 1.03 14.17
C ALA A 151 -14.97 2.39 14.46
N LEU A 152 -14.64 3.01 15.59
CA LEU A 152 -15.11 4.35 15.96
C LEU A 152 -14.54 5.43 15.03
N ALA A 153 -13.23 5.40 14.77
CA ALA A 153 -12.58 6.31 13.84
C ALA A 153 -13.21 6.24 12.44
N MET A 154 -13.43 5.02 11.94
CA MET A 154 -14.08 4.78 10.65
C MET A 154 -15.56 5.17 10.61
N ALA A 155 -16.22 5.26 11.78
CA ALA A 155 -17.56 5.83 11.89
C ALA A 155 -17.55 7.36 11.86
N GLY A 156 -16.38 8.00 11.78
CA GLY A 156 -16.20 9.46 11.81
C GLY A 156 -16.08 10.03 13.21
N ARG A 157 -15.81 9.20 14.22
CA ARG A 157 -15.59 9.67 15.59
C ARG A 157 -14.15 10.15 15.74
N ASP A 158 -13.98 11.27 16.41
CA ASP A 158 -12.67 11.75 16.83
C ASP A 158 -12.20 10.90 18.03
N VAL A 159 -11.45 9.85 17.73
CA VAL A 159 -10.85 8.94 18.70
C VAL A 159 -9.42 8.65 18.30
N ASP A 160 -8.56 8.45 19.29
CA ASP A 160 -7.20 7.99 19.05
C ASP A 160 -7.20 6.50 18.72
N VAL A 161 -6.48 6.13 17.67
CA VAL A 161 -6.34 4.73 17.24
C VAL A 161 -4.90 4.33 17.55
N PRO A 162 -4.68 3.39 18.50
CA PRO A 162 -3.34 2.97 18.89
C PRO A 162 -2.75 2.12 17.77
N LEU A 163 -1.93 2.75 16.94
CA LEU A 163 -1.28 2.14 15.78
C LEU A 163 0.12 1.67 16.15
N SER A 164 0.59 0.59 15.53
CA SER A 164 1.93 0.06 15.77
C SER A 164 2.98 0.92 15.08
N ALA A 165 3.70 1.73 15.87
CA ALA A 165 4.78 2.56 15.37
C ALA A 165 5.85 1.76 14.57
N PRO A 166 6.29 0.56 15.00
CA PRO A 166 7.19 -0.26 14.17
C PRO A 166 6.62 -0.64 12.79
N HIS A 167 5.32 -0.97 12.69
CA HIS A 167 4.70 -1.30 11.39
C HIS A 167 4.68 -0.08 10.47
N VAL A 168 4.40 1.10 11.01
CA VAL A 168 4.40 2.36 10.26
C VAL A 168 5.81 2.73 9.81
N ALA A 169 6.78 2.69 10.73
CA ALA A 169 8.16 3.04 10.47
C ALA A 169 8.82 2.09 9.45
N LEU A 170 8.64 0.77 9.61
CA LEU A 170 9.20 -0.21 8.69
C LEU A 170 8.56 -0.11 7.30
N ARG A 171 7.24 0.14 7.23
CA ARG A 171 6.56 0.42 5.96
C ARG A 171 7.22 1.61 5.27
N ALA A 172 7.38 2.73 5.97
CA ALA A 172 7.96 3.95 5.40
C ALA A 172 9.39 3.69 4.91
N LEU A 173 10.22 3.05 5.74
CA LEU A 173 11.60 2.71 5.42
C LEU A 173 11.73 1.87 4.14
N VAL A 174 10.96 0.78 4.02
CA VAL A 174 11.01 -0.11 2.85
C VAL A 174 10.47 0.60 1.60
N GLN A 175 9.34 1.30 1.74
CA GLN A 175 8.70 2.02 0.63
C GLN A 175 9.62 3.12 0.09
N ASP A 176 10.24 3.90 0.98
CA ASP A 176 11.10 5.01 0.57
C ASP A 176 12.44 4.53 0.00
N ALA A 177 13.00 3.43 0.53
CA ALA A 177 14.18 2.79 -0.06
C ALA A 177 13.89 2.28 -1.49
N LEU A 178 12.73 1.65 -1.72
CA LEU A 178 12.30 1.23 -3.05
C LEU A 178 12.16 2.43 -3.99
N ARG A 179 11.44 3.48 -3.55
CA ARG A 179 11.21 4.70 -4.35
C ARG A 179 12.52 5.40 -4.69
N ALA A 180 13.45 5.52 -3.75
CA ALA A 180 14.77 6.11 -3.98
C ALA A 180 15.61 5.30 -4.98
N ALA A 181 15.48 3.97 -4.98
CA ALA A 181 16.14 3.13 -5.97
C ALA A 181 15.50 3.26 -7.37
N LEU A 182 14.16 3.31 -7.45
CA LEU A 182 13.43 3.57 -8.70
C LEU A 182 13.83 4.91 -9.32
N ASP A 183 13.86 5.96 -8.50
CA ASP A 183 14.24 7.32 -8.91
C ASP A 183 15.67 7.36 -9.46
N GLN A 184 16.64 6.75 -8.75
CA GLN A 184 18.02 6.64 -9.21
C GLN A 184 18.14 5.87 -10.54
N ALA A 185 17.22 4.94 -10.82
CA ALA A 185 17.19 4.17 -12.06
C ALA A 185 16.43 4.86 -13.21
N GLY A 186 15.95 6.09 -13.01
CA GLY A 186 15.16 6.86 -13.98
C GLY A 186 13.76 6.31 -14.21
N LEU A 187 13.19 5.59 -13.23
CA LEU A 187 11.82 5.07 -13.28
C LEU A 187 10.90 5.92 -12.41
N ALA A 188 9.63 6.00 -12.79
CA ALA A 188 8.62 6.69 -11.99
C ALA A 188 8.54 6.08 -10.57
N SER A 189 8.72 6.93 -9.56
CA SER A 189 8.95 6.58 -8.15
C SER A 189 7.91 7.17 -7.19
N ASP A 190 6.84 7.76 -7.74
CA ASP A 190 5.76 8.35 -6.97
C ASP A 190 4.84 7.30 -6.32
N LEU A 191 3.94 7.77 -5.45
CA LEU A 191 2.83 6.99 -4.92
C LEU A 191 1.56 7.24 -5.71
N TYR A 192 0.81 6.17 -5.95
CA TYR A 192 -0.41 6.18 -6.75
C TYR A 192 -1.58 5.71 -5.91
N GLU A 193 -2.76 6.29 -6.15
CA GLU A 193 -4.01 5.82 -5.55
C GLU A 193 -4.32 4.42 -6.06
N LEU A 194 -4.55 3.47 -5.15
CA LEU A 194 -4.62 2.04 -5.46
C LEU A 194 -5.72 1.71 -6.48
N ASN A 195 -6.94 2.20 -6.28
CA ASN A 195 -8.07 1.85 -7.15
C ASN A 195 -7.88 2.45 -8.54
N HIS A 196 -7.38 3.69 -8.64
CA HIS A 196 -7.16 4.39 -9.90
C HIS A 196 -5.96 3.80 -10.66
N GLY A 197 -4.85 3.55 -9.98
CA GLY A 197 -3.67 2.91 -10.57
C GLY A 197 -4.00 1.53 -11.11
N LEU A 198 -4.75 0.73 -10.35
CA LEU A 198 -5.20 -0.58 -10.82
C LEU A 198 -6.20 -0.48 -11.97
N ALA A 199 -7.14 0.46 -11.95
CA ALA A 199 -8.06 0.66 -13.07
C ALA A 199 -7.29 0.94 -14.37
N LEU A 200 -6.28 1.82 -14.32
CA LEU A 200 -5.40 2.13 -15.46
C LEU A 200 -4.64 0.88 -15.93
N ALA A 201 -3.98 0.18 -15.00
CA ALA A 201 -3.18 -1.00 -15.32
C ALA A 201 -4.05 -2.15 -15.87
N LEU A 202 -5.27 -2.34 -15.36
CA LEU A 202 -6.20 -3.36 -15.84
C LEU A 202 -6.83 -3.01 -17.20
N ASP A 203 -6.99 -1.73 -17.51
CA ASP A 203 -7.51 -1.26 -18.80
C ASP A 203 -6.47 -1.40 -19.94
N ASP A 204 -5.20 -1.22 -19.62
CA ASP A 204 -4.13 -1.24 -20.62
C ASP A 204 -2.89 -2.01 -20.11
N PRO A 205 -2.68 -3.26 -20.56
CA PRO A 205 -1.51 -4.06 -20.21
C PRO A 205 -0.17 -3.43 -20.61
N GLU A 206 -0.12 -2.56 -21.61
CA GLU A 206 1.12 -1.93 -22.09
C GLU A 206 1.67 -0.90 -21.10
N ARG A 207 0.87 -0.46 -20.12
CA ARG A 207 1.34 0.47 -19.07
C ARG A 207 2.52 -0.07 -18.27
N GLU A 208 2.58 -1.38 -18.00
CA GLU A 208 3.73 -1.98 -17.31
C GLU A 208 5.00 -1.90 -18.17
N ARG A 209 4.87 -2.11 -19.49
CA ARG A 209 5.98 -1.93 -20.43
C ARG A 209 6.42 -0.47 -20.48
N ASN A 210 5.49 0.45 -20.67
CA ASN A 210 5.78 1.90 -20.72
C ASN A 210 6.47 2.38 -19.44
N TRP A 211 6.08 1.86 -18.27
CA TRP A 211 6.78 2.14 -17.01
C TRP A 211 8.20 1.60 -16.99
N ARG A 212 8.43 0.37 -17.44
CA ARG A 212 9.79 -0.19 -17.55
C ARG A 212 10.67 0.60 -18.52
N ASP A 213 10.07 1.22 -19.53
CA ASP A 213 10.74 2.07 -20.51
C ASP A 213 10.98 3.50 -20.00
N GLY A 214 10.67 3.77 -18.72
CA GLY A 214 10.96 5.06 -18.05
C GLY A 214 9.82 6.06 -18.08
N GLN A 215 8.66 5.72 -18.63
CA GLN A 215 7.49 6.61 -18.64
C GLN A 215 6.70 6.49 -17.32
N ASP A 216 6.14 7.58 -16.81
CA ASP A 216 5.14 7.47 -15.75
C ASP A 216 3.76 7.12 -16.33
N SER A 217 3.60 5.85 -16.71
CA SER A 217 2.36 5.32 -17.29
C SER A 217 1.17 5.28 -16.32
N LEU A 218 1.40 5.59 -15.03
CA LEU A 218 0.38 5.69 -13.98
C LEU A 218 0.16 7.13 -13.49
N ALA A 219 0.76 8.13 -14.13
CA ALA A 219 0.66 9.55 -13.74
C ALA A 219 -0.75 10.06 -13.39
N PRO A 220 -1.84 9.66 -14.08
CA PRO A 220 -3.19 10.11 -13.71
C PRO A 220 -3.65 9.66 -12.31
N ALA A 221 -3.06 8.60 -11.76
CA ALA A 221 -3.34 8.08 -10.43
C ALA A 221 -2.41 8.61 -9.33
N ARG A 222 -1.43 9.46 -9.69
CA ARG A 222 -0.42 9.98 -8.76
C ARG A 222 -1.08 10.78 -7.63
N ILE A 223 -0.66 10.53 -6.40
CA ILE A 223 -1.07 11.32 -5.23
C ILE A 223 0.01 12.35 -4.93
N ALA A 224 -0.38 13.63 -4.92
CA ALA A 224 0.54 14.70 -4.56
C ALA A 224 1.06 14.53 -3.11
N PRO A 225 2.31 14.90 -2.80
CA PRO A 225 2.90 14.75 -1.46
C PRO A 225 2.04 15.35 -0.34
N ALA A 226 1.39 16.50 -0.58
CA ALA A 226 0.50 17.13 0.40
C ALA A 226 -0.76 16.29 0.72
N ALA A 227 -1.27 15.53 -0.26
CA ALA A 227 -2.41 14.63 -0.07
C ALA A 227 -1.99 13.28 0.54
N ALA A 228 -0.76 12.81 0.29
CA ALA A 228 -0.18 11.68 1.02
C ALA A 228 -0.01 12.03 2.51
N ALA A 229 0.58 13.20 2.80
CA ALA A 229 0.72 13.74 4.14
C ALA A 229 -0.62 14.03 4.84
N GLN A 230 -1.72 14.32 4.12
CA GLN A 230 -3.06 14.42 4.71
C GLN A 230 -3.70 13.06 5.00
N THR A 231 -3.52 12.05 4.14
CA THR A 231 -3.91 10.66 4.48
C THR A 231 -3.20 10.27 5.76
N ASP A 232 -1.93 10.66 5.84
CA ASP A 232 -1.13 10.39 7.01
C ASP A 232 -1.57 11.24 8.22
N ALA A 233 -1.76 12.54 8.11
CA ALA A 233 -2.15 13.39 9.24
C ALA A 233 -3.58 13.12 9.76
N VAL A 234 -4.52 12.74 8.89
CA VAL A 234 -5.90 12.38 9.29
C VAL A 234 -5.94 11.00 9.98
N LEU A 235 -4.96 10.14 9.72
CA LEU A 235 -4.85 8.81 10.33
C LEU A 235 -3.85 8.72 11.50
N TRP A 236 -2.89 9.64 11.59
CA TRP A 236 -1.70 9.50 12.45
C TRP A 236 -1.41 10.72 13.33
N SER A 237 -2.40 11.54 13.67
CA SER A 237 -2.19 12.81 14.38
C SER A 237 -1.45 12.72 15.71
N ARG A 238 -1.24 11.51 16.29
CA ARG A 238 -0.47 11.35 17.54
C ARG A 238 0.55 10.21 17.60
N ALA A 239 0.56 9.24 16.68
CA ALA A 239 1.60 8.19 16.68
C ALA A 239 3.02 8.73 16.40
N ALA A 240 3.13 9.89 15.75
CA ALA A 240 4.40 10.56 15.50
C ALA A 240 4.95 11.34 16.72
N ALA A 241 4.08 11.75 17.66
CA ALA A 241 4.51 12.48 18.85
C ALA A 241 5.33 11.59 19.81
N ASP A 242 5.05 10.29 19.82
CA ASP A 242 5.80 9.30 20.61
C ASP A 242 7.07 8.80 19.90
N ALA A 243 7.24 9.10 18.60
CA ALA A 243 8.46 8.73 17.86
C ALA A 243 9.59 9.74 18.07
N ASP A 244 9.26 11.02 18.31
CA ASP A 244 10.26 12.05 18.64
C ASP A 244 10.77 11.93 20.10
N THR A 245 9.96 11.41 21.03
CA THR A 245 10.42 11.12 22.40
C THR A 245 11.39 9.94 22.49
N ILE A 246 11.34 8.99 21.54
CA ILE A 246 12.31 7.89 21.47
C ILE A 246 13.66 8.36 20.85
N ARG A 247 13.67 9.47 20.11
CA ARG A 247 14.90 10.04 19.52
C ARG A 247 15.72 10.87 20.52
N ASP A 248 15.10 11.36 21.58
CA ASP A 248 15.77 12.18 22.60
C ASP A 248 16.32 11.39 23.80
N GLU A 249 16.04 10.08 23.91
CA GLU A 249 16.52 9.22 25.01
C GLU A 249 17.43 8.05 24.57
N ALA A 250 17.99 8.06 23.35
CA ALA A 250 18.94 7.05 22.85
C ALA A 250 20.19 7.67 22.22
#